data_AF-A0A8J4YL90-F1
#
_entry.id   AF-A0A8J4YL90-F1
#
_cell.length_a   1.000
_cell.length_b   1.000
_cell.length_c   1.000
_cell.angle_alpha   90.00
_cell.angle_beta   90.00
_cell.angle_gamma   90.00
#
_symmetry.space_group_name_H-M   'P 1'
#
loop_
_entity.id
_entity.type
_entity.pdbx_description
1 polymer ?
#
loop_
_entity_poly.entity_id
_entity_poly.type
_entity_poly.pdbx_seq_one_letter_code
_entity_poly.pdbx_strand_id
1 'polypeptide(L)'
;MNSMGVSPHVNWLYSDLADGIVIFQLYDIIRPGVVDWKRVHSKFTKLKKFMEKLENCNYAVELGKQLKFSLVGIAGQDLAEGNSTLTLALIWQLMRAYTLSILTQLAESGSPIVEAEIITWVNTKLKEAKKSSSIKSFQDPSLQSAVAVIDLVDAIKPGTINYDVVKMTGDQEDNVANAKYAISMARKIGARIYALAEDICEVKPKMIMTVFSCLMARDYIPNMDAKKN
;
A
#
# COMPACT_ATOMS: atom_id res chain seq x y z
N MET A 1 4.72 4.31 -2.15
CA MET A 1 4.62 5.76 -1.86
C MET A 1 3.77 6.45 -2.92
N ASN A 2 4.19 6.51 -4.18
CA ASN A 2 3.41 7.15 -5.25
C ASN A 2 2.01 6.53 -5.45
N SER A 3 1.87 5.21 -5.28
CA SER A 3 0.57 4.52 -5.28
C SER A 3 -0.37 4.92 -4.13
N MET A 4 0.15 5.62 -3.12
CA MET A 4 -0.59 6.09 -1.95
C MET A 4 -1.01 7.56 -2.07
N GLY A 5 -0.70 8.23 -3.19
CA GLY A 5 -1.12 9.61 -3.44
C GLY A 5 -0.30 10.68 -2.72
N VAL A 6 0.95 10.41 -2.38
CA VAL A 6 1.84 11.40 -1.73
C VAL A 6 2.20 12.56 -2.67
N SER A 7 2.44 13.74 -2.10
CA SER A 7 2.88 14.95 -2.80
C SER A 7 4.04 15.64 -2.06
N PRO A 8 5.19 15.91 -2.67
CA PRO A 8 5.50 15.76 -4.08
C PRO A 8 5.66 14.30 -4.53
N HIS A 9 5.66 14.08 -5.85
CA HIS A 9 5.96 12.78 -6.43
C HIS A 9 7.39 12.36 -6.08
N VAL A 10 7.56 11.13 -5.62
CA VAL A 10 8.88 10.59 -5.26
C VAL A 10 9.53 10.01 -6.52
N ASN A 11 10.61 10.64 -6.97
CA ASN A 11 11.44 10.17 -8.07
C ASN A 11 12.67 9.42 -7.55
N TRP A 12 13.32 9.96 -6.52
CA TRP A 12 14.51 9.37 -5.93
C TRP A 12 14.41 9.34 -4.40
N LEU A 13 14.42 8.12 -3.85
CA LEU A 13 13.96 7.85 -2.50
C LEU A 13 14.75 8.60 -1.41
N TYR A 14 16.08 8.57 -1.43
CA TYR A 14 16.86 9.11 -0.29
C TYR A 14 17.00 10.66 -0.32
N SER A 15 16.58 11.34 -1.39
CA SER A 15 16.64 12.80 -1.56
C SER A 15 15.27 13.41 -1.36
N ASP A 16 14.25 12.75 -1.90
CA ASP A 16 12.88 13.25 -1.88
C ASP A 16 12.20 13.02 -0.52
N LEU A 17 12.79 12.18 0.34
CA LEU A 17 12.35 11.96 1.73
C LEU A 17 13.15 12.78 2.74
N ALA A 18 14.25 13.42 2.31
CA ALA A 18 15.21 14.09 3.19
C ALA A 18 14.66 15.37 3.87
N ASP A 19 13.44 15.77 3.58
CA ASP A 19 12.74 16.86 4.26
C ASP A 19 11.60 16.39 5.18
N GLY A 20 11.35 15.08 5.24
CA GLY A 20 10.33 14.45 6.07
C GLY A 20 8.89 14.60 5.57
N ILE A 21 8.59 15.45 4.59
CA ILE A 21 7.21 15.79 4.18
C ILE A 21 6.44 14.56 3.70
N VAL A 22 7.07 13.76 2.85
CA VAL A 22 6.46 12.52 2.34
C VAL A 22 6.28 11.49 3.46
N ILE A 23 7.23 11.42 4.40
CA ILE A 23 7.16 10.50 5.55
C ILE A 23 5.95 10.83 6.42
N PHE A 24 5.69 12.12 6.69
CA PHE A 24 4.51 12.56 7.44
C PHE A 24 3.21 12.17 6.75
N GLN A 25 3.11 12.32 5.43
CA GLN A 25 1.91 11.88 4.70
C GLN A 25 1.69 10.38 4.83
N LEU A 26 2.76 9.57 4.77
CA LEU A 26 2.63 8.14 5.00
C LEU A 26 2.17 7.82 6.43
N TYR A 27 2.66 8.53 7.44
CA TYR A 27 2.19 8.38 8.81
C TYR A 27 0.69 8.64 8.93
N ASP A 28 0.18 9.73 8.35
CA ASP A 28 -1.24 10.05 8.38
C ASP A 28 -2.10 9.10 7.53
N ILE A 29 -1.55 8.51 6.47
CA ILE A 29 -2.25 7.47 5.72
C ILE A 29 -2.41 6.19 6.55
N ILE A 30 -1.39 5.83 7.35
CA ILE A 30 -1.41 4.64 8.21
C ILE A 30 -2.28 4.88 9.44
N ARG A 31 -2.16 6.05 10.06
CA ARG A 31 -2.90 6.45 11.25
C ARG A 31 -3.35 7.91 11.10
N PRO A 32 -4.57 8.14 10.59
CA PRO A 32 -5.08 9.49 10.40
C PRO A 32 -5.01 10.34 11.66
N GLY A 33 -4.40 11.53 11.54
CA GLY A 33 -4.29 12.51 12.62
C GLY A 33 -3.15 12.26 13.60
N VAL A 34 -2.20 11.38 13.27
CA VAL A 34 -1.00 11.16 14.10
C VAL A 34 0.01 12.29 13.94
N VAL A 35 0.04 12.96 12.79
CA VAL A 35 0.95 14.07 12.54
C VAL A 35 0.33 15.39 13.02
N ASP A 36 1.05 16.08 13.91
CA ASP A 36 0.78 17.49 14.21
C ASP A 36 1.46 18.37 13.15
N TRP A 37 0.69 18.69 12.11
CA TRP A 37 1.16 19.54 11.00
C TRP A 37 1.59 20.94 11.42
N LYS A 38 1.25 21.40 12.64
CA LYS A 38 1.75 22.69 13.16
C LYS A 38 3.24 22.63 13.52
N ARG A 39 3.77 21.42 13.77
CA ARG A 39 5.19 21.16 14.03
C ARG A 39 6.00 20.94 12.76
N VAL A 40 5.34 20.83 11.60
CA VAL A 40 5.98 20.45 10.33
C VAL A 40 6.37 21.70 9.53
N HIS A 41 7.64 21.79 9.14
CA HIS A 41 8.11 22.81 8.22
C HIS A 41 7.77 22.43 6.79
N SER A 42 6.79 23.13 6.19
CA SER A 42 6.34 22.88 4.81
C SER A 42 6.94 23.84 3.77
N LYS A 43 7.58 24.91 4.22
CA LYS A 43 8.26 25.90 3.36
C LYS A 43 9.65 26.13 3.92
N PHE A 44 10.66 25.92 3.08
CA PHE A 44 12.07 26.00 3.50
C PHE A 44 12.70 27.31 3.03
N THR A 45 13.32 28.04 3.95
CA THR A 45 14.08 29.25 3.61
C THR A 45 15.55 28.90 3.37
N LYS A 46 16.23 29.53 2.41
CA LYS A 46 17.62 29.15 2.04
C LYS A 46 18.58 29.08 3.23
N LEU A 47 18.45 30.01 4.19
CA LEU A 47 19.33 30.10 5.36
C LEU A 47 19.04 29.04 6.43
N LYS A 48 17.78 28.59 6.57
CA LYS A 48 17.36 27.65 7.63
C LYS A 48 17.02 26.25 7.12
N LYS A 49 17.02 26.05 5.80
CA LYS A 49 16.61 24.81 5.14
C LYS A 49 17.21 23.55 5.76
N PHE A 50 18.49 23.58 6.11
CA PHE A 50 19.14 22.42 6.72
C PHE A 50 18.57 22.11 8.12
N MET A 51 18.43 23.13 8.98
CA MET A 51 17.87 22.97 10.33
C MET A 51 16.39 22.59 10.28
N GLU A 52 15.59 23.24 9.42
CA GLU A 52 14.16 22.95 9.23
C GLU A 52 13.93 21.51 8.76
N LYS A 53 14.77 21.00 7.84
CA LYS A 53 14.73 19.59 7.43
C LYS A 53 15.10 18.64 8.57
N LEU A 54 16.16 18.96 9.31
CA LEU A 54 16.61 18.14 10.44
C LEU A 54 15.53 18.07 11.53
N GLU A 55 14.87 19.18 11.83
CA GLU A 55 13.74 19.25 12.77
C GLU A 55 12.57 18.37 12.30
N ASN A 56 12.20 18.43 11.02
CA ASN A 56 11.20 17.53 10.44
C ASN A 56 11.62 16.06 10.57
N CYS A 57 12.85 15.71 10.20
CA CYS A 57 13.31 14.33 10.27
C CYS A 57 13.40 13.80 11.72
N ASN A 58 13.79 14.64 12.68
CA ASN A 58 13.75 14.30 14.10
C ASN A 58 12.31 14.02 14.56
N TYR A 59 11.35 14.84 14.14
CA TYR A 59 9.94 14.62 14.45
C TYR A 59 9.40 13.35 13.78
N ALA A 60 9.81 13.03 12.55
CA ALA A 60 9.44 11.78 11.89
C ALA A 60 9.93 10.55 12.68
N VAL A 61 11.16 10.58 13.21
CA VAL A 61 11.69 9.51 14.07
C VAL A 61 10.92 9.43 15.40
N GLU A 62 10.56 10.57 16.00
CA GLU A 62 9.73 10.63 17.21
C GLU A 62 8.38 9.93 16.99
N LEU A 63 7.68 10.26 15.89
CA LEU A 63 6.41 9.61 15.52
C LEU A 63 6.56 8.11 15.32
N GLY A 64 7.63 7.67 14.64
CA GLY A 64 7.91 6.24 14.49
C GLY A 64 8.06 5.52 15.83
N LYS A 65 8.78 6.12 16.79
CA LYS A 65 8.91 5.57 18.15
C LYS A 65 7.57 5.53 18.89
N GLN A 66 6.72 6.55 18.74
CA GLN A 66 5.37 6.56 19.30
C GLN A 66 4.51 5.42 18.73
N LEU A 67 4.67 5.10 17.44
CA LEU A 67 4.03 3.98 16.76
C LEU A 67 4.76 2.64 16.96
N LYS A 68 5.69 2.58 17.93
CA LYS A 68 6.43 1.37 18.33
C LYS A 68 7.30 0.77 17.22
N PHE A 69 7.78 1.61 16.30
CA PHE A 69 8.80 1.19 15.34
C PHE A 69 10.14 0.97 16.05
N SER A 70 10.86 -0.07 15.65
CA SER A 70 12.22 -0.33 16.07
C SER A 70 13.18 0.60 15.35
N LEU A 71 13.36 1.81 15.89
CA LEU A 71 14.24 2.85 15.34
C LEU A 71 15.51 3.03 16.20
N VAL A 72 16.01 1.92 16.77
CA VAL A 72 17.27 1.93 17.53
C VAL A 72 18.41 2.28 16.59
N GLY A 73 19.18 3.31 16.95
CA GLY A 73 20.30 3.78 16.12
C GLY A 73 19.89 4.59 14.88
N ILE A 74 18.62 5.00 14.75
CA ILE A 74 18.16 5.90 13.68
C ILE A 74 17.85 7.28 14.31
N ALA A 75 18.53 8.31 13.80
CA ALA A 75 18.31 9.71 14.14
C ALA A 75 17.72 10.49 12.95
N GLY A 76 17.21 11.70 13.20
CA GLY A 76 16.72 12.56 12.13
C GLY A 76 17.81 12.97 11.15
N GLN A 77 19.06 13.07 11.59
CA GLN A 77 20.20 13.37 10.73
C GLN A 77 20.38 12.32 9.63
N ASP A 78 20.24 11.03 9.96
CA ASP A 78 20.36 9.94 8.98
C ASP A 78 19.35 10.07 7.83
N LEU A 79 18.13 10.50 8.15
CA LEU A 79 17.08 10.73 7.15
C LEU A 79 17.34 12.02 6.35
N ALA A 80 17.75 13.09 7.02
CA ALA A 80 18.01 14.39 6.40
C ALA A 80 19.22 14.36 5.43
N GLU A 81 20.20 13.49 5.71
CA GLU A 81 21.35 13.24 4.83
C GLU A 81 21.08 12.18 3.76
N GLY A 82 19.94 11.49 3.82
CA GLY A 82 19.58 10.46 2.85
C GLY A 82 20.37 9.17 3.01
N ASN A 83 20.69 8.76 4.25
CA ASN A 83 21.31 7.47 4.53
C ASN A 83 20.41 6.34 4.01
N SER A 84 20.87 5.63 2.99
CA SER A 84 20.08 4.64 2.26
C SER A 84 19.58 3.51 3.16
N THR A 85 20.45 2.93 3.97
CA THR A 85 20.13 1.81 4.86
C THR A 85 19.08 2.21 5.89
N LEU A 86 19.27 3.35 6.56
CA LEU A 86 18.39 3.77 7.66
C LEU A 86 17.07 4.35 7.13
N THR A 87 17.08 5.00 5.97
CA THR A 87 15.86 5.41 5.27
C THR A 87 15.04 4.19 4.86
N LEU A 88 15.66 3.16 4.27
CA LEU A 88 14.95 1.92 3.90
C LEU A 88 14.40 1.19 5.13
N ALA A 89 15.15 1.18 6.24
CA ALA A 89 14.68 0.58 7.49
C ALA A 89 13.39 1.24 7.99
N LEU A 90 13.30 2.57 7.94
CA LEU A 90 12.07 3.30 8.29
C LEU A 90 10.93 3.00 7.31
N ILE A 91 11.21 3.04 6.00
CA ILE A 91 10.20 2.79 4.96
C ILE A 91 9.63 1.36 5.05
N TRP A 92 10.47 0.37 5.35
CA TRP A 92 10.01 -0.99 5.58
C TRP A 92 9.03 -1.07 6.76
N GLN A 93 9.30 -0.34 7.85
CA GLN A 93 8.40 -0.31 9.01
C GLN A 93 7.09 0.40 8.69
N LEU A 94 7.12 1.48 7.91
CA LEU A 94 5.90 2.13 7.40
C LEU A 94 5.07 1.17 6.54
N MET A 95 5.70 0.44 5.60
CA MET A 95 4.99 -0.54 4.77
C MET A 95 4.37 -1.66 5.63
N ARG A 96 5.11 -2.18 6.61
CA ARG A 96 4.60 -3.20 7.53
C ARG A 96 3.42 -2.67 8.35
N ALA A 97 3.53 -1.46 8.89
CA ALA A 97 2.49 -0.83 9.69
C ALA A 97 1.22 -0.55 8.88
N TYR A 98 1.37 -0.14 7.62
CA TYR A 98 0.25 0.04 6.69
C TYR A 98 -0.51 -1.27 6.41
N THR A 99 0.22 -2.36 6.12
CA THR A 99 -0.42 -3.66 5.90
C THR A 99 -1.17 -4.11 7.16
N LEU A 100 -0.56 -3.93 8.34
CA LEU A 100 -1.21 -4.27 9.60
C LEU A 100 -2.45 -3.40 9.86
N SER A 101 -2.39 -2.09 9.58
CA SER A 101 -3.52 -1.19 9.79
C SER A 101 -4.72 -1.57 8.91
N ILE A 102 -4.48 -2.00 7.66
CA ILE A 102 -5.54 -2.54 6.79
C ILE A 102 -6.16 -3.79 7.42
N LEU A 103 -5.33 -4.77 7.81
CA LEU A 103 -5.80 -6.04 8.36
C LEU A 103 -6.59 -5.85 9.67
N THR A 104 -6.19 -4.91 10.52
CA THR A 104 -6.92 -4.58 11.75
C THR A 104 -8.20 -3.80 11.46
N GLN A 105 -8.20 -2.86 10.51
CA GLN A 105 -9.38 -2.09 10.15
C GLN A 105 -10.51 -2.96 9.58
N LEU A 106 -10.13 -4.01 8.86
CA LEU A 106 -11.08 -4.96 8.30
C LEU A 106 -11.69 -5.89 9.37
N ALA A 107 -11.03 -6.06 10.50
CA ALA A 107 -11.47 -6.99 11.54
C ALA A 107 -12.43 -6.32 12.54
N GLU A 108 -13.58 -6.96 12.77
CA GLU A 108 -14.57 -6.50 13.74
C GLU A 108 -14.07 -6.59 15.20
N SER A 109 -13.10 -7.48 15.47
CA SER A 109 -12.60 -7.79 16.82
C SER A 109 -11.37 -6.97 17.25
N GLY A 110 -10.87 -6.07 16.40
CA GLY A 110 -9.63 -5.32 16.65
C GLY A 110 -8.34 -6.16 16.59
N SER A 111 -8.43 -7.45 16.26
CA SER A 111 -7.29 -8.32 15.94
C SER A 111 -7.12 -8.42 14.42
N PRO A 112 -5.92 -8.57 13.85
CA PRO A 112 -5.77 -8.64 12.39
C PRO A 112 -6.61 -9.76 11.77
N ILE A 113 -7.29 -9.47 10.65
CA ILE A 113 -7.98 -10.50 9.87
C ILE A 113 -7.04 -11.66 9.57
N VAL A 114 -7.52 -12.88 9.78
CA VAL A 114 -6.79 -14.11 9.46
C VAL A 114 -6.95 -14.43 7.97
N GLU A 115 -5.89 -14.96 7.34
CA GLU A 115 -5.85 -15.36 5.91
C GLU A 115 -7.12 -16.08 5.42
N ALA A 116 -7.69 -16.97 6.25
CA ALA A 116 -8.89 -17.73 5.92
C ALA A 116 -10.13 -16.85 5.67
N GLU A 117 -10.29 -15.75 6.40
CA GLU A 117 -11.41 -14.82 6.24
C GLU A 117 -11.30 -14.06 4.92
N ILE A 118 -10.09 -13.63 4.53
CA ILE A 118 -9.84 -12.96 3.25
C ILE A 118 -10.18 -13.91 2.10
N ILE A 119 -9.70 -15.16 2.15
CA ILE A 119 -9.98 -16.18 1.13
C ILE A 119 -11.49 -16.43 1.02
N THR A 120 -12.17 -16.54 2.16
CA THR A 120 -13.63 -16.73 2.22
C THR A 120 -14.36 -15.56 1.58
N TRP A 121 -13.96 -14.32 1.91
CA TRP A 121 -14.53 -13.11 1.32
C TRP A 121 -14.31 -13.05 -0.20
N VAL A 122 -13.07 -13.29 -0.67
CA VAL A 122 -12.74 -13.28 -2.11
C VAL A 122 -13.64 -14.25 -2.87
N ASN A 123 -13.72 -15.50 -2.42
CA ASN A 123 -14.50 -16.53 -3.09
C ASN A 123 -16.01 -16.25 -3.05
N THR A 124 -16.50 -15.68 -1.94
CA THR A 124 -17.91 -15.26 -1.82
C THR A 124 -18.23 -14.16 -2.82
N LYS A 125 -17.41 -13.11 -2.88
CA LYS A 125 -17.59 -11.97 -3.79
C LYS A 125 -17.54 -12.39 -5.26
N LEU A 126 -16.57 -13.23 -5.63
CA LEU A 126 -16.47 -13.78 -6.99
C LEU A 126 -17.70 -14.60 -7.38
N LYS A 127 -18.19 -15.45 -6.46
CA LYS A 127 -19.39 -16.27 -6.67
C LYS A 127 -20.65 -15.42 -6.84
N GLU A 128 -20.85 -14.41 -6.00
CA GLU A 128 -21.98 -13.47 -6.10
C GLU A 128 -21.98 -12.71 -7.42
N ALA A 129 -20.80 -12.32 -7.90
CA ALA A 129 -20.60 -11.70 -9.21
C ALA A 129 -20.63 -12.69 -10.39
N LYS A 130 -20.93 -13.97 -10.15
CA LYS A 130 -21.00 -15.06 -11.14
C LYS A 130 -19.69 -15.23 -11.93
N LYS A 131 -18.55 -14.98 -11.29
CA LYS A 131 -17.21 -15.25 -11.85
C LYS A 131 -16.86 -16.73 -11.69
N SER A 132 -16.10 -17.26 -12.64
CA SER A 132 -15.64 -18.66 -12.62
C SER A 132 -14.34 -18.85 -11.82
N SER A 133 -13.57 -17.78 -11.62
CA SER A 133 -12.35 -17.80 -10.82
C SER A 133 -12.63 -17.99 -9.32
N SER A 134 -11.67 -18.63 -8.65
CA SER A 134 -11.66 -18.82 -7.19
C SER A 134 -10.21 -19.01 -6.73
N ILE A 135 -9.96 -18.85 -5.44
CA ILE A 135 -8.64 -18.99 -4.84
C ILE A 135 -8.68 -20.00 -3.69
N LYS A 136 -7.71 -20.91 -3.61
CA LYS A 136 -7.62 -21.88 -2.50
C LYS A 136 -6.73 -21.40 -1.36
N SER A 137 -5.67 -20.68 -1.70
CA SER A 137 -4.72 -20.08 -0.77
C SER A 137 -3.96 -18.94 -1.47
N PHE A 138 -3.18 -18.15 -0.74
CA PHE A 138 -2.29 -17.15 -1.36
C PHE A 138 -1.04 -17.74 -2.02
N GLN A 139 -0.92 -19.08 -2.04
CA GLN A 139 0.12 -19.83 -2.74
C GLN A 139 -0.42 -20.55 -3.98
N ASP A 140 -1.70 -20.37 -4.31
CA ASP A 140 -2.34 -21.06 -5.42
C ASP A 140 -1.68 -20.68 -6.77
N PRO A 141 -1.10 -21.64 -7.52
CA PRO A 141 -0.44 -21.34 -8.79
C PRO A 141 -1.35 -20.71 -9.84
N SER A 142 -2.67 -20.88 -9.75
CA SER A 142 -3.62 -20.23 -10.67
C SER A 142 -3.58 -18.69 -10.58
N LEU A 143 -3.09 -18.14 -9.46
CA LEU A 143 -2.92 -16.71 -9.24
C LEU A 143 -1.87 -16.07 -10.16
N GLN A 144 -0.95 -16.86 -10.74
CA GLN A 144 0.06 -16.37 -11.68
C GLN A 144 -0.54 -15.60 -12.86
N SER A 145 -1.73 -16.04 -13.30
CA SER A 145 -2.47 -15.44 -14.41
C SER A 145 -3.07 -14.05 -14.10
N ALA A 146 -3.12 -13.67 -12.82
CA ALA A 146 -3.82 -12.51 -12.29
C ALA A 146 -5.34 -12.45 -12.58
N VAL A 147 -5.93 -13.47 -13.22
CA VAL A 147 -7.35 -13.48 -13.62
C VAL A 147 -8.27 -13.36 -12.41
N ALA A 148 -7.98 -14.06 -11.31
CA ALA A 148 -8.75 -13.93 -10.07
C ALA A 148 -8.73 -12.50 -9.50
N VAL A 149 -7.62 -11.77 -9.65
CA VAL A 149 -7.52 -10.37 -9.23
C VAL A 149 -8.34 -9.47 -10.15
N ILE A 150 -8.29 -9.70 -11.46
CA ILE A 150 -9.07 -8.96 -12.48
C ILE A 150 -10.57 -9.16 -12.23
N ASP A 151 -11.00 -10.40 -12.09
CA ASP A 151 -12.41 -10.74 -11.83
C ASP A 151 -12.91 -10.13 -10.53
N LEU A 152 -12.07 -10.11 -9.49
CA LEU A 152 -12.42 -9.50 -8.22
C LEU A 152 -12.56 -7.97 -8.35
N VAL A 153 -11.71 -7.31 -9.14
CA VAL A 153 -11.85 -5.87 -9.42
C VAL A 153 -13.19 -5.58 -10.10
N ASP A 154 -13.57 -6.39 -11.09
CA ASP A 154 -14.88 -6.25 -11.75
C ASP A 154 -16.04 -6.57 -10.78
N ALA A 155 -15.89 -7.56 -9.90
CA ALA A 155 -16.88 -7.89 -8.89
C ALA A 155 -17.09 -6.76 -7.86
N ILE A 156 -16.03 -6.02 -7.51
CA ILE A 156 -16.12 -4.85 -6.61
C ILE A 156 -16.75 -3.66 -7.33
N LYS A 157 -16.37 -3.42 -8.59
CA LYS A 157 -16.91 -2.31 -9.39
C LYS A 157 -17.20 -2.77 -10.82
N PRO A 158 -18.42 -3.28 -11.08
CA PRO A 158 -18.80 -3.82 -12.38
C PRO A 158 -18.60 -2.82 -13.53
N GLY A 159 -18.13 -3.33 -14.68
CA GLY A 159 -17.87 -2.52 -15.87
C GLY A 159 -16.54 -1.76 -15.82
N THR A 160 -15.71 -2.03 -14.82
CA THR A 160 -14.36 -1.47 -14.73
C THR A 160 -13.42 -2.18 -15.71
N ILE A 161 -13.56 -3.50 -15.87
CA ILE A 161 -12.67 -4.34 -16.66
C ILE A 161 -13.13 -4.41 -18.12
N ASN A 162 -12.17 -4.26 -19.03
CA ASN A 162 -12.32 -4.68 -20.42
C ASN A 162 -11.73 -6.09 -20.56
N TYR A 163 -12.58 -7.09 -20.75
CA TYR A 163 -12.14 -8.47 -20.86
C TYR A 163 -11.47 -8.80 -22.21
N ASP A 164 -11.63 -7.96 -23.24
CA ASP A 164 -11.02 -8.16 -24.56
C ASP A 164 -9.48 -8.09 -24.52
N VAL A 165 -8.93 -7.41 -23.51
CA VAL A 165 -7.48 -7.29 -23.30
C VAL A 165 -6.92 -8.31 -22.32
N VAL A 166 -7.78 -9.14 -21.71
CA VAL A 166 -7.37 -10.16 -20.75
C VAL A 166 -6.98 -11.43 -21.50
N LYS A 167 -5.75 -11.89 -21.27
CA LYS A 167 -5.18 -13.00 -22.01
C LYS A 167 -5.26 -14.29 -21.20
N MET A 168 -5.58 -15.41 -21.86
CA MET A 168 -5.83 -16.72 -21.20
C MET A 168 -4.91 -17.84 -21.71
N THR A 169 -3.83 -17.49 -22.44
CA THR A 169 -2.88 -18.45 -23.03
C THR A 169 -2.05 -19.18 -21.97
N GLY A 170 -1.84 -18.53 -20.82
CA GLY A 170 -1.03 -19.05 -19.70
C GLY A 170 0.47 -18.82 -19.84
N ASP A 171 0.93 -18.13 -20.89
CA ASP A 171 2.34 -17.79 -21.03
C ASP A 171 2.79 -16.70 -20.05
N GLN A 172 4.10 -16.58 -19.85
CA GLN A 172 4.67 -15.66 -18.86
C GLN A 172 4.44 -14.19 -19.24
N GLU A 173 4.48 -13.86 -20.53
CA GLU A 173 4.30 -12.49 -21.02
C GLU A 173 2.87 -12.01 -20.79
N ASP A 174 1.89 -12.88 -21.04
CA ASP A 174 0.47 -12.66 -20.86
C ASP A 174 0.10 -12.58 -19.39
N ASN A 175 0.68 -13.43 -18.54
CA ASN A 175 0.53 -13.35 -17.09
C ASN A 175 1.01 -12.00 -16.56
N VAL A 176 2.18 -11.52 -17.03
CA VAL A 176 2.72 -10.20 -16.64
C VAL A 176 1.83 -9.07 -17.17
N ALA A 177 1.33 -9.16 -18.40
CA ALA A 177 0.40 -8.18 -18.97
C ALA A 177 -0.91 -8.10 -18.15
N ASN A 178 -1.49 -9.25 -17.83
CA ASN A 178 -2.67 -9.35 -16.97
C ASN A 178 -2.42 -8.78 -15.58
N ALA A 179 -1.29 -9.09 -14.95
CA ALA A 179 -0.95 -8.58 -13.62
C ALA A 179 -0.78 -7.06 -13.61
N LYS A 180 -0.10 -6.49 -14.62
CA LYS A 180 0.00 -5.02 -14.81
C LYS A 180 -1.38 -4.39 -14.98
N TYR A 181 -2.24 -5.03 -15.77
CA TYR A 181 -3.61 -4.57 -15.98
C TYR A 181 -4.42 -4.63 -14.67
N ALA A 182 -4.41 -5.77 -13.96
CA ALA A 182 -5.09 -5.96 -12.69
C ALA A 182 -4.72 -4.90 -11.66
N ILE A 183 -3.42 -4.63 -11.47
CA ILE A 183 -2.92 -3.61 -10.54
C ILE A 183 -3.41 -2.21 -10.94
N SER A 184 -3.36 -1.89 -12.25
CA SER A 184 -3.79 -0.59 -12.76
C SER A 184 -5.29 -0.37 -12.53
N MET A 185 -6.10 -1.40 -12.78
CA MET A 185 -7.55 -1.34 -12.61
C MET A 185 -7.94 -1.32 -11.13
N ALA A 186 -7.25 -2.07 -10.27
CA ALA A 186 -7.41 -2.01 -8.82
C ALA A 186 -7.12 -0.61 -8.28
N ARG A 187 -6.02 0.03 -8.73
CA ARG A 187 -5.72 1.42 -8.36
C ARG A 187 -6.74 2.40 -8.89
N LYS A 188 -7.25 2.21 -10.12
CA LYS A 188 -8.32 3.04 -10.71
C LYS A 188 -9.60 3.01 -9.88
N ILE A 189 -9.93 1.89 -9.24
CA ILE A 189 -11.08 1.84 -8.34
C ILE A 189 -10.78 2.44 -6.97
N GLY A 190 -9.52 2.71 -6.62
CA GLY A 190 -9.10 3.34 -5.36
C GLY A 190 -8.38 2.39 -4.40
N ALA A 191 -8.06 1.15 -4.81
CA ALA A 191 -7.28 0.25 -3.98
C ALA A 191 -5.81 0.69 -3.94
N ARG A 192 -5.28 0.89 -2.73
CA ARG A 192 -3.93 1.38 -2.47
C ARG A 192 -2.90 0.23 -2.46
N ILE A 193 -2.72 -0.38 -3.63
CA ILE A 193 -1.83 -1.54 -3.83
C ILE A 193 -0.40 -1.09 -4.16
N TYR A 194 0.58 -1.62 -3.43
CA TYR A 194 2.00 -1.40 -3.69
C TYR A 194 2.73 -2.59 -4.32
N ALA A 195 2.05 -3.74 -4.49
CA ALA A 195 2.62 -4.91 -5.17
C ALA A 195 3.00 -4.60 -6.62
N LEU A 196 4.00 -5.30 -7.11
CA LEU A 196 4.43 -5.32 -8.50
C LEU A 196 3.75 -6.47 -9.26
N ALA A 197 3.79 -6.41 -10.60
CA ALA A 197 3.22 -7.46 -11.44
C ALA A 197 3.95 -8.78 -11.22
N GLU A 198 5.27 -8.70 -11.07
CA GLU A 198 6.16 -9.83 -10.81
C GLU A 198 5.81 -10.51 -9.47
N ASP A 199 5.37 -9.77 -8.46
CA ASP A 199 4.97 -10.37 -7.18
C ASP A 199 3.73 -11.27 -7.29
N ILE A 200 2.83 -10.96 -8.24
CA ILE A 200 1.65 -11.78 -8.55
C ILE A 200 2.07 -12.97 -9.42
N CYS A 201 2.84 -12.74 -10.48
CA CYS A 201 3.28 -13.80 -11.39
C CYS A 201 4.21 -14.82 -10.72
N GLU A 202 4.99 -14.43 -9.71
CA GLU A 202 5.83 -15.32 -8.91
C GLU A 202 5.09 -15.93 -7.70
N VAL A 203 3.81 -15.60 -7.52
CA VAL A 203 2.97 -16.04 -6.41
C VAL A 203 3.57 -15.78 -5.03
N LYS A 204 4.07 -14.55 -4.79
CA LYS A 204 4.62 -14.19 -3.48
C LYS A 204 3.50 -14.07 -2.45
N PRO A 205 3.36 -14.99 -1.49
CA PRO A 205 2.11 -15.13 -0.73
C PRO A 205 1.77 -13.90 0.11
N LYS A 206 2.79 -13.28 0.72
CA LYS A 206 2.62 -12.05 1.50
C LYS A 206 2.13 -10.88 0.63
N MET A 207 2.62 -10.77 -0.60
CA MET A 207 2.24 -9.69 -1.52
C MET A 207 0.85 -9.94 -2.12
N ILE A 208 0.51 -11.20 -2.41
CA ILE A 208 -0.84 -11.57 -2.83
C ILE A 208 -1.86 -11.29 -1.74
N MET A 209 -1.56 -11.67 -0.50
CA MET A 209 -2.42 -11.37 0.64
C MET A 209 -2.67 -9.86 0.76
N THR A 210 -1.64 -9.01 0.59
CA THR A 210 -1.83 -7.56 0.65
C THR A 210 -2.66 -7.02 -0.51
N VAL A 211 -2.53 -7.57 -1.73
CA VAL A 211 -3.38 -7.23 -2.89
C VAL A 211 -4.86 -7.48 -2.56
N PHE A 212 -5.20 -8.68 -2.10
CA PHE A 212 -6.58 -9.01 -1.74
C PHE A 212 -7.09 -8.22 -0.54
N SER A 213 -6.25 -7.98 0.47
CA SER A 213 -6.59 -7.14 1.63
C SER A 213 -6.92 -5.70 1.21
N CYS A 214 -6.15 -5.11 0.29
CA CYS A 214 -6.40 -3.77 -0.22
C CYS A 214 -7.72 -3.69 -1.02
N LEU A 215 -8.03 -4.74 -1.79
CA LEU A 215 -9.29 -4.84 -2.54
C LEU A 215 -10.49 -4.99 -1.59
N MET A 216 -10.37 -5.82 -0.56
CA MET A 216 -11.37 -5.98 0.49
C MET A 216 -11.64 -4.67 1.23
N ALA A 217 -10.57 -3.97 1.63
CA ALA A 217 -10.69 -2.67 2.27
C ALA A 217 -11.36 -1.63 1.37
N ARG A 218 -11.10 -1.68 0.06
CA ARG A 218 -11.76 -0.81 -0.90
C ARG A 218 -13.25 -1.15 -1.07
N ASP A 219 -13.64 -2.42 -1.02
CA ASP A 219 -15.04 -2.83 -1.12
C ASP A 219 -15.87 -2.30 0.07
N TYR A 220 -15.35 -2.48 1.29
CA TYR A 220 -16.03 -2.03 2.52
C TYR A 220 -15.96 -0.53 2.78
N ILE A 221 -14.97 0.16 2.22
CA ILE A 221 -14.77 1.60 2.42
C ILE A 221 -14.72 2.27 1.04
N PRO A 222 -15.88 2.56 0.43
CA PRO A 222 -15.93 3.10 -0.93
C PRO A 222 -15.26 4.47 -1.07
N ASN A 223 -15.13 5.20 0.04
CA ASN A 223 -14.55 6.54 0.13
C ASN A 223 -13.37 6.58 1.13
N MET A 224 -12.26 5.90 0.85
CA MET A 224 -11.04 5.99 1.68
C MET A 224 -10.49 7.42 1.86
N ASP A 225 -10.97 8.39 1.07
CA ASP A 225 -10.57 9.80 1.11
C ASP A 225 -11.63 10.73 1.75
N ALA A 226 -12.81 10.21 2.14
CA ALA A 226 -13.80 11.02 2.85
C ALA A 226 -13.35 11.23 4.29
N LYS A 227 -12.85 12.43 4.60
CA LYS A 227 -12.76 12.92 5.98
C LYS A 227 -14.14 12.72 6.62
N LYS A 228 -14.21 11.96 7.71
CA LYS A 228 -15.35 12.07 8.62
C LYS A 228 -15.34 13.52 9.12
N ASN A 229 -16.34 14.30 8.70
CA ASN A 229 -16.57 15.65 9.19
C ASN A 229 -16.74 15.63 10.71
#